data_AF-A0A964UKK7-F1
#
_entry.id   AF-A0A964UKK7-F1
#
_cell.length_a   1.000
_cell.length_b   1.000
_cell.length_c   1.000
_cell.angle_alpha   90.00
_cell.angle_beta   90.00
_cell.angle_gamma   90.00
#
_symmetry.space_group_name_H-M   'P 1'
#
loop_
_entity.id
_entity.type
_entity.pdbx_description
1 polymer ?
#
loop_
_entity_poly.entity_id
_entity_poly.type
_entity_poly.pdbx_seq_one_letter_code
_entity_poly.pdbx_strand_id
1 'polypeptide(L)'
;MSRLVVVGAVDRQVRLSVADLRDRWASRQAEVTFVCASSGARRHTFRGPLLREVVAAAGPGFDPARRRDRSRFLLEVTGGDGHGTVLSWAEIDEDFGNAPVLLATELDGARLDDSGSQLVVPTDTCGARYISGITRIRVRAGLGRDDEEPDDMGSDGTGRDDLDPVYLDPDDAGPARASTR
;
A
#
# COMPACT_ATOMS: atom_id res chain seq x y z
N MET A 1 18.01 1.45 -19.13
CA MET A 1 16.99 2.17 -18.33
C MET A 1 15.66 1.43 -18.30
N SER A 2 15.50 0.68 -17.21
CA SER A 2 14.31 -0.10 -16.87
C SER A 2 13.15 0.79 -16.43
N ARG A 3 11.93 0.30 -16.63
CA ARG A 3 10.68 1.03 -16.41
C ARG A 3 9.62 0.11 -15.80
N LEU A 4 8.72 0.72 -15.04
CA LEU A 4 7.50 0.09 -14.56
C LEU A 4 6.26 0.89 -15.00
N VAL A 5 5.11 0.25 -14.92
CA VAL A 5 3.80 0.90 -15.11
C VAL A 5 2.92 0.74 -13.88
N VAL A 6 2.20 1.80 -13.51
CA VAL A 6 1.08 1.75 -12.55
C VAL A 6 -0.21 1.81 -13.34
N VAL A 7 -1.06 0.79 -13.19
CA VAL A 7 -2.28 0.60 -13.99
C VAL A 7 -3.43 0.03 -13.14
N GLY A 8 -4.62 -0.14 -13.74
CA GLY A 8 -5.77 -0.74 -13.08
C GLY A 8 -6.78 0.31 -12.62
N ALA A 9 -7.32 0.13 -11.40
CA ALA A 9 -8.26 1.04 -10.77
C ALA A 9 -7.57 2.33 -10.27
N VAL A 10 -7.06 3.11 -11.22
CA VAL A 10 -6.40 4.41 -11.01
C VAL A 10 -6.93 5.43 -12.01
N ASP A 11 -6.99 6.69 -11.62
CA ASP A 11 -7.40 7.82 -12.45
C ASP A 11 -6.46 8.00 -13.64
N ARG A 12 -5.15 7.82 -13.41
CA ARG A 12 -4.11 7.97 -14.43
C ARG A 12 -3.15 6.79 -14.41
N GLN A 13 -3.13 6.05 -15.50
CA GLN A 13 -2.06 5.09 -15.74
C GLN A 13 -0.75 5.83 -16.00
N VAL A 14 0.30 5.46 -15.28
CA VAL A 14 1.62 6.12 -15.39
C VAL A 14 2.70 5.12 -15.74
N ARG A 15 3.64 5.54 -16.59
CA ARG A 15 4.87 4.81 -16.88
C ARG A 15 6.04 5.58 -16.30
N LEU A 16 6.84 4.92 -15.47
CA LEU A 16 7.91 5.52 -14.69
C LEU A 16 9.22 4.76 -14.94
N SER A 17 10.30 5.47 -15.22
CA SER A 17 11.65 4.91 -15.15
C SER A 17 12.14 4.85 -13.70
N VAL A 18 13.21 4.09 -13.45
CA VAL A 18 13.85 4.06 -12.13
C VAL A 18 14.39 5.45 -11.74
N ALA A 19 14.87 6.24 -12.72
CA ALA A 19 15.28 7.61 -12.48
C ALA A 19 14.09 8.50 -12.06
N ASP A 20 12.93 8.34 -12.71
CA ASP A 20 11.72 9.07 -12.32
C ASP A 20 11.32 8.83 -10.86
N LEU A 21 11.44 7.58 -10.40
CA LEU A 21 11.15 7.22 -9.00
C LEU A 21 12.08 7.95 -8.02
N ARG A 22 13.36 8.06 -8.39
CA ARG A 22 14.39 8.73 -7.57
C ARG A 22 14.21 10.25 -7.55
N ASP A 23 13.88 10.84 -8.70
CA ASP A 23 13.93 12.29 -8.88
C ASP A 23 12.64 12.99 -8.45
N ARG A 24 11.49 12.29 -8.45
CA ARG A 24 10.18 12.90 -8.17
C ARG A 24 9.65 12.67 -6.76
N TRP A 25 10.21 11.70 -6.03
CA TRP A 25 9.74 11.35 -4.68
C TRP A 25 10.90 11.31 -3.68
N ALA A 26 10.60 11.58 -2.41
CA ALA A 26 11.59 11.52 -1.35
C ALA A 26 12.07 10.07 -1.12
N SER A 27 13.38 9.87 -1.11
CA SER A 27 13.95 8.55 -0.82
C SER A 27 13.86 8.23 0.67
N ARG A 28 13.47 6.99 0.98
CA ARG A 28 13.61 6.36 2.31
C ARG A 28 14.66 5.26 2.24
N GLN A 29 15.12 4.81 3.40
CA GLN A 29 16.07 3.71 3.53
C GLN A 29 15.45 2.57 4.34
N ALA A 30 15.70 1.33 3.94
CA ALA A 30 15.42 0.14 4.72
C ALA A 30 16.66 -0.76 4.79
N GLU A 31 17.03 -1.16 5.99
CA GLU A 31 18.04 -2.20 6.23
C GLU A 31 17.33 -3.52 6.51
N VAL A 32 17.71 -4.57 5.78
CA VAL A 32 17.11 -5.90 5.91
C VAL A 32 18.20 -6.94 5.99
N THR A 33 17.95 -8.01 6.74
CA THR A 33 18.90 -9.13 6.89
C THR A 33 18.30 -10.40 6.30
N PHE A 34 18.98 -10.99 5.32
CA PHE A 34 18.59 -12.27 4.73
C PHE A 34 19.52 -13.36 5.22
N VAL A 35 18.98 -14.53 5.59
CA VAL A 35 19.80 -15.70 5.90
C VAL A 35 19.96 -16.51 4.61
N CYS A 36 21.17 -16.50 4.05
CA CYS A 36 21.52 -17.39 2.95
C CYS A 36 22.00 -18.73 3.51
N ALA A 37 21.43 -19.84 3.05
CA ALA A 37 21.80 -21.18 3.50
C ALA A 37 23.30 -21.49 3.28
N SER A 38 23.91 -20.92 2.24
CA SER A 38 25.31 -21.13 1.87
C SER A 38 26.28 -20.08 2.41
N SER A 39 25.81 -18.91 2.85
CA SER A 39 26.69 -17.77 3.16
C SER A 39 26.32 -16.99 4.42
N GLY A 40 25.39 -17.52 5.23
CA GLY A 40 24.97 -16.93 6.50
C GLY A 40 24.10 -15.70 6.34
N ALA A 41 23.92 -14.96 7.45
CA ALA A 41 23.13 -13.74 7.45
C ALA A 41 23.85 -12.61 6.70
N ARG A 42 23.18 -12.04 5.69
CA ARG A 42 23.63 -10.90 4.87
C ARG A 42 22.71 -9.71 5.12
N ARG A 43 23.31 -8.56 5.43
CA ARG A 43 22.59 -7.29 5.55
C ARG A 43 22.65 -6.55 4.23
N HIS A 44 21.50 -6.09 3.77
CA HIS A 44 21.37 -5.25 2.57
C HIS A 44 20.67 -3.94 2.94
N THR A 45 21.11 -2.85 2.32
CA THR A 45 20.53 -1.51 2.44
C THR A 45 19.84 -1.14 1.15
N PHE A 46 18.53 -0.95 1.22
CA PHE A 46 17.73 -0.49 0.09
C PHE A 46 17.38 0.98 0.25
N ARG A 47 17.34 1.70 -0.87
CA ARG A 47 16.84 3.09 -0.93
C ARG A 47 15.90 3.30 -2.08
N GLY A 48 14.83 4.05 -1.82
CA GLY A 48 13.85 4.46 -2.83
C GLY A 48 12.62 5.07 -2.18
N PRO A 49 11.66 5.56 -2.98
CA PRO A 49 10.42 6.12 -2.47
C PRO A 49 9.49 5.06 -1.87
N LEU A 50 8.53 5.53 -1.07
CA LEU A 50 7.46 4.69 -0.55
C LEU A 50 6.51 4.28 -1.68
N LEU A 51 6.16 2.99 -1.73
CA LEU A 51 5.17 2.45 -2.67
C LEU A 51 3.86 3.24 -2.62
N ARG A 52 3.39 3.57 -1.41
CA ARG A 52 2.16 4.34 -1.17
C ARG A 52 2.17 5.67 -1.92
N GLU A 53 3.28 6.42 -1.86
CA GLU A 53 3.37 7.77 -2.43
C GLU A 53 3.40 7.73 -3.95
N VAL A 54 4.06 6.72 -4.52
CA VAL A 54 4.13 6.53 -5.98
C VAL A 54 2.76 6.11 -6.53
N VAL A 55 2.07 5.17 -5.87
CA VAL A 55 0.75 4.71 -6.34
C VAL A 55 -0.33 5.76 -6.07
N ALA A 56 -0.27 6.50 -4.95
CA ALA A 56 -1.21 7.59 -4.66
C ALA A 56 -1.15 8.69 -5.73
N ALA A 57 0.02 8.99 -6.30
CA ALA A 57 0.15 9.97 -7.38
C ALA A 57 -0.58 9.57 -8.69
N ALA A 58 -0.87 8.28 -8.87
CA ALA A 58 -1.69 7.76 -9.96
C ALA A 58 -3.22 7.94 -9.72
N GLY A 59 -3.62 8.30 -8.50
CA GLY A 59 -5.01 8.47 -8.08
C GLY A 59 -5.76 7.15 -8.01
N PRO A 60 -5.54 6.28 -7.00
CA PRO A 60 -6.35 5.09 -6.81
C PRO A 60 -7.85 5.45 -6.74
N GLY A 61 -8.69 4.64 -7.39
CA GLY A 61 -10.13 4.94 -7.57
C GLY A 61 -11.00 4.74 -6.33
N PHE A 62 -10.56 5.18 -5.15
CA PHE A 62 -11.35 5.23 -3.91
C PHE A 62 -11.45 6.68 -3.40
N ASP A 63 -12.43 6.94 -2.54
CA ASP A 63 -12.49 8.20 -1.80
C ASP A 63 -11.38 8.21 -0.72
N PRO A 64 -10.38 9.12 -0.82
CA PRO A 64 -9.28 9.16 0.12
C PRO A 64 -9.71 9.54 1.54
N ALA A 65 -10.91 10.10 1.76
CA ALA A 65 -11.41 10.40 3.10
C ALA A 65 -12.11 9.19 3.77
N ARG A 66 -12.50 8.18 2.98
CA ARG A 66 -13.27 7.02 3.48
C ARG A 66 -12.35 5.84 3.74
N ARG A 67 -11.85 5.72 4.98
CA ARG A 67 -10.98 4.61 5.45
C ARG A 67 -11.45 3.22 5.00
N ARG A 68 -12.76 2.96 5.10
CA ARG A 68 -13.39 1.68 4.69
C ARG A 68 -13.27 1.40 3.19
N ASP A 69 -13.27 2.42 2.36
CA ASP A 69 -13.16 2.26 0.91
C ASP A 69 -11.70 1.98 0.53
N ARG A 70 -10.75 2.70 1.15
CA ARG A 70 -9.30 2.48 0.96
C ARG A 70 -8.88 1.06 1.34
N SER A 71 -9.47 0.48 2.40
CA SER A 71 -9.06 -0.83 2.92
C SER A 71 -9.39 -2.01 2.00
N ARG A 72 -10.25 -1.81 1.00
CA ARG A 72 -10.67 -2.86 0.06
C ARG A 72 -9.72 -3.01 -1.12
N PHE A 73 -8.75 -2.12 -1.31
CA PHE A 73 -7.91 -2.12 -2.51
C PHE A 73 -6.71 -3.05 -2.39
N LEU A 74 -6.29 -3.62 -3.52
CA LEU A 74 -5.14 -4.51 -3.63
C LEU A 74 -4.13 -4.00 -4.65
N LEU A 75 -2.85 -4.27 -4.41
CA LEU A 75 -1.73 -3.98 -5.29
C LEU A 75 -1.10 -5.29 -5.76
N GLU A 76 -1.31 -5.64 -7.03
CA GLU A 76 -0.59 -6.74 -7.69
C GLU A 76 0.75 -6.20 -8.23
N VAL A 77 1.89 -6.70 -7.72
CA VAL A 77 3.23 -6.31 -8.18
C VAL A 77 3.85 -7.47 -8.96
N THR A 78 4.43 -7.17 -10.12
CA THR A 78 5.03 -8.18 -11.03
C THR A 78 6.43 -7.76 -11.47
N GLY A 79 7.39 -8.67 -11.31
CA GLY A 79 8.77 -8.57 -11.79
C GLY A 79 8.92 -9.01 -13.24
N GLY A 80 10.04 -8.65 -13.87
CA GLY A 80 10.35 -9.02 -15.26
C GLY A 80 10.58 -10.53 -15.46
N ASP A 81 10.89 -11.26 -14.40
CA ASP A 81 11.08 -12.71 -14.37
C ASP A 81 9.77 -13.51 -14.18
N GLY A 82 8.63 -12.80 -14.05
CA GLY A 82 7.32 -13.39 -13.79
C GLY A 82 7.03 -13.61 -12.30
N HIS A 83 7.97 -13.35 -11.39
CA HIS A 83 7.72 -13.39 -9.95
C HIS A 83 6.75 -12.26 -9.56
N GLY A 84 5.82 -12.56 -8.66
CA GLY A 84 4.76 -11.63 -8.33
C GLY A 84 4.28 -11.79 -6.91
N THR A 85 3.70 -10.72 -6.38
CA THR A 85 3.10 -10.70 -5.04
C THR A 85 1.90 -9.76 -5.01
N VAL A 86 1.13 -9.84 -3.94
CA VAL A 86 0.01 -8.95 -3.65
C VAL A 86 0.25 -8.28 -2.29
N LEU A 87 -0.09 -6.99 -2.22
CA LEU A 87 -0.26 -6.25 -0.96
C LEU A 87 -1.68 -5.71 -0.91
N SER A 88 -2.24 -5.57 0.29
CA SER A 88 -3.44 -4.73 0.44
C SER A 88 -3.03 -3.26 0.48
N TRP A 89 -3.91 -2.36 0.07
CA TRP A 89 -3.69 -0.92 0.25
C TRP A 89 -3.61 -0.59 1.74
N ALA A 90 -4.47 -1.20 2.57
CA ALA A 90 -4.45 -1.06 4.03
C ALA A 90 -3.10 -1.40 4.68
N GLU A 91 -2.31 -2.30 4.07
CA GLU A 91 -0.97 -2.64 4.57
C GLU A 91 -0.03 -1.43 4.56
N ILE A 92 -0.15 -0.54 3.57
CA ILE A 92 0.73 0.62 3.36
C ILE A 92 0.04 1.97 3.63
N ASP A 93 -1.24 1.94 4.00
CA ASP A 93 -2.05 3.11 4.31
C ASP A 93 -1.71 3.64 5.70
N GLU A 94 -1.66 4.97 5.83
CA GLU A 94 -1.21 5.66 7.06
C GLU A 94 -2.17 5.52 8.24
N ASP A 95 -3.47 5.31 7.99
CA ASP A 95 -4.47 5.06 9.04
C ASP A 95 -4.54 3.57 9.44
N PHE A 96 -3.76 2.70 8.80
CA PHE A 96 -3.81 1.25 9.01
C PHE A 96 -2.40 0.69 9.28
N GLY A 97 -1.92 -0.24 8.45
CA GLY A 97 -0.65 -0.93 8.68
C GLY A 97 0.57 -0.03 8.55
N ASN A 98 0.46 1.05 7.77
CA ASN A 98 1.51 2.05 7.52
C ASN A 98 2.90 1.43 7.26
N ALA A 99 2.93 0.26 6.60
CA ALA A 99 4.16 -0.46 6.36
C ALA A 99 5.05 0.37 5.40
N PRO A 100 6.34 0.57 5.72
CA PRO A 100 7.25 1.40 4.93
C PRO A 100 7.76 0.64 3.69
N VAL A 101 6.84 0.14 2.86
CA VAL A 101 7.16 -0.63 1.65
C VAL A 101 7.81 0.30 0.63
N LEU A 102 8.97 -0.10 0.12
CA LEU A 102 9.75 0.71 -0.81
C LEU A 102 9.65 0.18 -2.24
N LEU A 103 9.69 1.12 -3.19
CA LEU A 103 10.14 0.88 -4.55
C LEU A 103 11.63 1.26 -4.63
N ALA A 104 12.51 0.34 -4.26
CA ALA A 104 13.93 0.61 -4.20
C ALA A 104 14.49 0.92 -5.59
N THR A 105 15.29 1.97 -5.66
CA THR A 105 16.07 2.42 -6.83
C THR A 105 17.57 2.21 -6.64
N GLU A 106 17.99 1.86 -5.42
CA GLU A 106 19.37 1.53 -5.06
C GLU A 106 19.42 0.35 -4.08
N LEU A 107 20.45 -0.48 -4.21
CA LEU A 107 20.80 -1.59 -3.32
C LEU A 107 22.28 -1.48 -2.97
N ASP A 108 22.61 -1.36 -1.69
CA ASP A 108 23.98 -1.22 -1.18
C ASP A 108 24.78 -0.10 -1.87
N GLY A 109 24.08 0.99 -2.21
CA GLY A 109 24.65 2.13 -2.93
C GLY A 109 24.81 1.94 -4.45
N ALA A 110 24.54 0.74 -4.97
CA ALA A 110 24.49 0.49 -6.40
C ALA A 110 23.12 0.90 -6.98
N ARG A 111 23.16 1.63 -8.10
CA ARG A 111 21.99 2.10 -8.82
C ARG A 111 21.30 0.97 -9.58
N LEU A 112 19.96 0.95 -9.55
CA LEU A 112 19.14 -0.07 -10.21
C LEU A 112 18.56 0.39 -11.56
N ASP A 113 19.10 1.45 -12.18
CA ASP A 113 18.55 2.04 -13.42
C ASP A 113 18.45 1.02 -14.57
N ASP A 114 19.34 0.03 -14.62
CA ASP A 114 19.34 -1.00 -15.66
C ASP A 114 18.70 -2.32 -15.21
N SER A 115 18.89 -2.76 -13.96
CA SER A 115 18.25 -3.98 -13.43
C SER A 115 16.77 -3.81 -13.11
N GLY A 116 16.31 -2.57 -12.90
CA GLY A 116 14.93 -2.25 -12.55
C GLY A 116 14.68 -2.13 -11.05
N SER A 117 13.63 -1.39 -10.69
CA SER A 117 13.27 -1.16 -9.29
C SER A 117 12.93 -2.46 -8.57
N GLN A 118 13.23 -2.53 -7.28
CA GLN A 118 12.96 -3.69 -6.44
C GLN A 118 11.92 -3.37 -5.36
N LEU A 119 10.95 -4.27 -5.17
CA LEU A 119 9.99 -4.17 -4.08
C LEU A 119 10.69 -4.62 -2.80
N VAL A 120 10.56 -3.83 -1.74
CA VAL A 120 11.13 -4.14 -0.42
C VAL A 120 10.01 -3.99 0.60
N VAL A 121 9.75 -5.04 1.37
CA VAL A 121 8.71 -5.08 2.40
C VAL A 121 9.40 -5.29 3.75
N PRO A 122 9.82 -4.21 4.45
CA PRO A 122 10.66 -4.34 5.64
C PRO A 122 9.99 -5.04 6.83
N THR A 123 8.66 -5.11 6.83
CA THR A 123 7.86 -5.82 7.82
C THR A 123 7.90 -7.34 7.66
N ASP A 124 8.35 -7.84 6.50
CA ASP A 124 8.46 -9.27 6.25
C ASP A 124 9.74 -9.85 6.83
N THR A 125 9.61 -10.94 7.57
CA THR A 125 10.74 -11.73 8.07
C THR A 125 11.40 -12.57 6.97
N CYS A 126 10.73 -12.77 5.82
CA CYS A 126 11.24 -13.54 4.70
C CYS A 126 11.22 -12.74 3.39
N GLY A 127 12.16 -13.05 2.50
CA GLY A 127 12.35 -12.33 1.24
C GLY A 127 11.34 -12.65 0.14
N ALA A 128 10.31 -13.48 0.39
CA ALA A 128 9.46 -14.02 -0.69
C ALA A 128 8.72 -12.93 -1.48
N ARG A 129 8.35 -11.82 -0.81
CA ARG A 129 7.67 -10.67 -1.45
C ARG A 129 8.65 -9.60 -1.96
N TYR A 130 9.95 -9.85 -1.98
CA TYR A 130 10.94 -8.92 -2.54
C TYR A 130 11.06 -9.14 -4.05
N ILE A 131 10.26 -8.42 -4.81
CA ILE A 131 10.17 -8.54 -6.26
C ILE A 131 11.26 -7.71 -6.94
N SER A 132 12.18 -8.36 -7.63
CA SER A 132 13.24 -7.66 -8.39
C SER A 132 12.75 -7.24 -9.77
N GLY A 133 13.31 -6.14 -10.30
CA GLY A 133 13.05 -5.70 -11.67
C GLY A 133 11.56 -5.51 -11.96
N ILE A 134 10.83 -4.79 -11.09
CA ILE A 134 9.40 -4.55 -11.21
C ILE A 134 9.09 -3.96 -12.59
N THR A 135 8.13 -4.56 -13.28
CA THR A 135 7.63 -4.08 -14.58
C THR A 135 6.21 -3.54 -14.49
N ARG A 136 5.40 -4.02 -13.53
CA ARG A 136 4.00 -3.62 -13.38
C ARG A 136 3.56 -3.62 -11.93
N ILE A 137 2.83 -2.56 -11.56
CA ILE A 137 2.03 -2.46 -10.35
C ILE A 137 0.59 -2.25 -10.82
N ARG A 138 -0.32 -3.13 -10.42
CA ARG A 138 -1.72 -3.03 -10.80
C ARG A 138 -2.60 -2.87 -9.57
N VAL A 139 -3.35 -1.78 -9.55
CA VAL A 139 -4.34 -1.49 -8.51
C VAL A 139 -5.65 -2.19 -8.85
N ARG A 140 -6.24 -2.87 -7.87
CA ARG A 140 -7.55 -3.50 -7.94
C ARG A 140 -8.44 -2.95 -6.85
N ALA A 141 -9.67 -2.60 -7.19
CA ALA A 141 -10.73 -2.54 -6.20
C ALA A 141 -11.04 -3.97 -5.73
N GLY A 142 -11.14 -4.19 -4.42
CA GLY A 142 -11.67 -5.43 -3.86
C GLY A 142 -13.14 -5.60 -4.23
N LEU A 143 -13.64 -6.83 -4.14
CA LEU A 143 -15.00 -7.23 -4.52
C LEU A 143 -16.03 -6.18 -4.09
N GLY A 144 -16.63 -5.51 -5.08
CA GLY A 144 -17.75 -4.60 -4.87
C GLY A 144 -19.02 -5.39 -4.59
N ARG A 145 -19.78 -4.93 -3.59
CA ARG A 145 -21.22 -4.70 -3.73
C ARG A 145 -21.40 -3.21 -3.41
N ASP A 146 -21.86 -2.38 -4.35
CA ASP A 146 -23.22 -2.32 -4.89
C ASP A 146 -24.23 -2.36 -3.74
N ASP A 147 -24.47 -1.21 -3.08
CA ASP A 147 -25.65 -0.91 -2.25
C ASP A 147 -25.70 0.63 -2.04
N GLU A 148 -25.97 1.38 -3.12
CA GLU A 148 -26.84 2.54 -3.00
C GLU A 148 -28.25 1.95 -2.94
N GLU A 149 -28.76 1.75 -1.72
CA GLU A 149 -30.19 1.55 -1.53
C GLU A 149 -30.85 2.89 -1.91
N PRO A 150 -31.77 2.93 -2.89
CA PRO A 150 -32.47 4.16 -3.20
C PRO A 150 -33.31 4.57 -1.99
N ASP A 151 -33.09 5.79 -1.49
CA ASP A 151 -33.98 6.46 -0.55
C ASP A 151 -35.38 6.58 -1.18
N ASP A 152 -36.24 5.56 -1.01
CA ASP A 152 -37.68 5.65 -1.29
C ASP A 152 -38.52 4.95 -0.20
N MET A 153 -38.90 5.75 0.79
CA MET A 153 -40.20 5.79 1.50
C MET A 153 -40.99 4.49 1.79
N GLY A 154 -41.14 4.18 3.09
CA GLY A 154 -42.47 3.99 3.70
C GLY A 154 -42.81 2.69 4.44
N SER A 155 -42.95 2.79 5.78
CA SER A 155 -43.71 1.93 6.74
C SER A 155 -43.32 0.44 6.82
N ASP A 156 -43.30 -0.28 7.94
CA ASP A 156 -44.02 -0.24 9.22
C ASP A 156 -43.13 -0.99 10.26
N GLY A 157 -43.36 -0.76 11.55
CA GLY A 157 -42.52 -1.26 12.63
C GLY A 157 -42.51 -2.78 12.79
N THR A 158 -41.47 -3.31 13.42
CA THR A 158 -41.48 -4.06 14.71
C THR A 158 -40.14 -4.78 14.88
N GLY A 159 -39.50 -4.65 16.06
CA GLY A 159 -38.54 -5.65 16.55
C GLY A 159 -37.09 -5.20 16.65
N ARG A 160 -36.70 -4.82 17.88
CA ARG A 160 -35.34 -4.95 18.43
C ARG A 160 -34.95 -6.45 18.39
N ASP A 161 -33.71 -6.92 18.29
CA ASP A 161 -32.44 -6.50 18.85
C ASP A 161 -31.35 -7.06 17.92
N ASP A 162 -30.38 -6.25 17.51
CA ASP A 162 -29.03 -6.69 17.17
C ASP A 162 -28.14 -5.44 17.16
N LEU A 163 -27.59 -5.12 18.32
CA LEU A 163 -26.56 -4.09 18.47
C LEU A 163 -25.27 -4.65 17.88
N ASP A 164 -25.00 -4.32 16.61
CA ASP A 164 -23.62 -4.33 16.10
C ASP A 164 -22.80 -3.38 16.97
N PRO A 165 -21.63 -3.80 17.50
CA PRO A 165 -20.78 -2.90 18.25
C PRO A 165 -20.17 -1.90 17.27
N VAL A 166 -20.71 -0.68 17.29
CA VAL A 166 -20.05 0.49 16.69
C VAL A 166 -18.68 0.60 17.37
N TYR A 167 -17.62 0.22 16.64
CA TYR A 167 -16.25 0.49 17.05
C TYR A 167 -16.07 2.01 17.03
N LEU A 168 -16.24 2.64 18.20
CA LEU A 168 -15.89 4.03 18.43
C LEU A 168 -14.36 4.14 18.44
N ASP A 169 -13.83 4.94 17.51
CA ASP A 169 -12.43 5.31 17.45
C ASP A 169 -12.07 6.06 18.75
N PRO A 170 -11.10 5.59 19.56
CA PRO A 170 -10.76 6.19 20.85
C PRO A 170 -10.25 7.65 20.74
N ASP A 171 -9.88 8.12 19.54
CA ASP A 171 -9.41 9.49 19.31
C ASP A 171 -10.54 10.53 19.10
N ASP A 172 -11.82 10.10 18.98
CA ASP A 172 -12.98 11.01 18.87
C ASP A 172 -13.55 11.46 20.24
N ALA A 173 -12.98 10.97 21.35
CA ALA A 173 -13.37 11.38 22.69
C ALA A 173 -12.76 12.75 23.04
N GLY A 174 -13.44 13.83 22.66
CA GLY A 174 -13.11 15.20 23.10
C GLY A 174 -12.98 15.31 24.63
N PRO A 175 -12.19 16.27 25.15
CA PRO A 175 -11.81 16.29 26.55
C PRO A 175 -13.02 16.45 27.47
N ALA A 176 -13.15 15.52 28.43
CA ALA A 176 -14.18 15.55 29.45
C ALA A 176 -14.10 16.84 30.28
N ARG A 177 -15.18 17.64 30.25
CA ARG A 177 -15.33 18.79 31.15
C ARG A 177 -15.47 18.28 32.59
N ALA A 178 -14.47 18.55 33.42
CA ALA A 178 -14.56 18.36 34.85
C ALA A 178 -15.60 19.34 35.43
N SER A 179 -16.75 18.82 35.88
CA SER A 179 -17.71 19.58 36.66
C SER A 179 -17.43 19.35 38.14
N THR A 180 -17.00 20.42 38.81
CA THR A 180 -16.87 20.54 40.26
C THR A 180 -18.22 20.25 40.94
N ARG A 181 -18.21 19.42 41.98
CA ARG A 181 -18.99 19.60 43.21
C ARG A 181 -18.35 18.84 44.35
#